data_AF-A0A813LBR0-F1
#
_entry.id   AF-A0A813LBR0-F1
#
_cell.length_a   1.000
_cell.length_b   1.000
_cell.length_c   1.000
_cell.angle_alpha   90.00
_cell.angle_beta   90.00
_cell.angle_gamma   90.00
#
_symmetry.space_group_name_H-M   'P 1'
#
loop_
_entity.id
_entity.type
_entity.pdbx_description
1 polymer ?
#
loop_
_entity_poly.entity_id
_entity_poly.type
_entity_poly.pdbx_seq_one_letter_code
_entity_poly.pdbx_strand_id
1 'polypeptide(L)'
;VRRPIAVAWRSIFVTAEPTPNPESVMFTPEEQEVLGSGLKTMQFTNKYDAQALADSPLAAAIFKVKGVSEVFLAARHVTVTKTPAAAWSMIEPNVELVISQFYAAGLTAVKEGVIERQRAA
;
A
#
# COMPACT_ATOMS: atom_id res chain seq x y z
N VAL A 1 31.97 20.81 -10.46
CA VAL A 1 31.20 20.07 -11.49
C VAL A 1 29.83 19.75 -10.91
N ARG A 2 28.77 20.46 -11.32
CA ARG A 2 27.40 20.21 -10.83
C ARG A 2 26.88 18.94 -11.51
N ARG A 3 26.70 17.85 -10.76
CA ARG A 3 26.06 16.64 -11.26
C ARG A 3 24.61 16.98 -11.64
N PRO A 4 24.14 16.66 -12.85
CA PRO A 4 22.73 16.82 -13.17
C PRO A 4 21.95 15.85 -12.28
N ILE A 5 20.94 16.35 -11.58
CA ILE A 5 19.95 15.49 -10.91
C ILE A 5 19.13 14.90 -12.05
N ALA A 6 19.44 13.67 -12.45
CA ALA A 6 18.55 12.90 -13.29
C ALA A 6 17.27 12.69 -12.49
N VAL A 7 16.18 13.37 -12.86
CA VAL A 7 14.85 12.97 -12.43
C VAL A 7 14.54 11.69 -13.20
N ALA A 8 15.04 10.56 -12.69
CA ALA A 8 14.62 9.26 -13.18
C ALA A 8 13.15 9.12 -12.81
N TRP A 9 12.27 9.05 -13.80
CA TRP A 9 10.93 8.49 -13.57
C TRP A 9 11.15 7.05 -13.11
N ARG A 10 11.02 6.81 -11.80
CA ARG A 10 11.10 5.47 -11.25
C ARG A 10 9.82 4.72 -11.66
N SER A 11 9.97 3.77 -12.56
CA SER A 11 8.91 2.81 -12.88
C SER A 11 8.83 1.80 -11.74
N ILE A 12 7.89 1.98 -10.81
CA ILE A 12 7.65 1.03 -9.73
C ILE A 12 6.74 -0.07 -10.23
N PHE A 13 7.26 -1.30 -10.32
CA PHE A 13 6.46 -2.49 -10.62
C PHE A 13 5.83 -3.05 -9.35
N VAL A 14 4.57 -3.46 -9.46
CA VAL A 14 3.80 -4.07 -8.38
C VAL A 14 3.33 -5.43 -8.86
N THR A 15 3.61 -6.47 -8.09
CA THR A 15 3.10 -7.82 -8.35
C THR A 15 1.86 -8.07 -7.52
N ALA A 16 0.87 -8.75 -8.09
CA ALA A 16 -0.31 -9.22 -7.39
C ALA A 16 -0.26 -10.74 -7.22
N GLU A 17 -0.43 -11.21 -6.00
CA GLU A 17 -0.44 -12.62 -5.65
C GLU A 17 -1.76 -12.99 -4.96
N PRO A 18 -2.45 -14.06 -5.40
CA PRO A 18 -3.68 -14.49 -4.77
C PRO A 18 -3.40 -15.01 -3.35
N THR A 19 -4.34 -14.79 -2.45
CA THR A 19 -4.29 -15.35 -1.09
C THR A 19 -5.30 -16.50 -0.95
N PRO A 20 -5.22 -17.33 0.11
CA PRO A 20 -6.26 -18.32 0.41
C PRO A 20 -7.65 -17.70 0.62
N ASN A 21 -7.74 -16.40 0.93
CA ASN A 21 -8.99 -15.66 0.96
C ASN A 21 -9.32 -15.15 -0.45
N PRO A 22 -10.40 -15.61 -1.11
CA PRO A 22 -10.78 -15.14 -2.46
C PRO A 22 -11.11 -13.64 -2.50
N GLU A 23 -11.44 -13.05 -1.35
CA GLU A 23 -11.73 -11.62 -1.22
C GLU A 23 -10.47 -10.79 -0.97
N SER A 24 -9.28 -11.39 -0.85
CA SER A 24 -8.02 -10.68 -0.60
C SER A 24 -6.93 -11.04 -1.62
N VAL A 25 -6.19 -10.03 -2.05
CA VAL A 25 -5.01 -10.16 -2.92
C VAL A 25 -3.85 -9.41 -2.26
N MET A 26 -2.66 -9.99 -2.36
CA MET A 26 -1.42 -9.42 -1.84
C MET A 26 -0.67 -8.70 -2.95
N PHE A 27 -0.37 -7.42 -2.74
CA PHE A 27 0.35 -6.55 -3.67
C PHE A 27 1.74 -6.26 -3.15
N THR A 28 2.77 -6.53 -3.94
CA THR A 28 4.17 -6.34 -3.55
C THR A 28 4.88 -5.40 -4.53
N PRO A 29 5.31 -4.20 -4.09
CA PRO A 29 6.20 -3.36 -4.88
C PRO A 29 7.61 -3.99 -4.93
N GLU A 30 8.15 -4.26 -6.11
CA GLU A 30 9.42 -5.01 -6.23
C GLU A 30 10.64 -4.22 -5.72
N GLU A 31 10.66 -2.90 -5.95
CA GLU A 31 11.82 -2.03 -5.68
C GLU A 31 11.72 -1.24 -4.37
N GLN A 32 10.61 -1.36 -3.63
CA GLN A 32 10.30 -0.50 -2.49
C GLN A 32 9.67 -1.28 -1.33
N GLU A 33 10.23 -1.13 -0.13
CA GLU A 33 9.58 -1.63 1.09
C GLU A 33 8.38 -0.74 1.43
N VAL A 34 7.30 -1.37 1.91
CA VAL A 34 6.05 -0.69 2.21
C VAL A 34 6.15 0.06 3.53
N LEU A 35 6.30 -0.69 4.63
CA LEU A 35 6.63 -0.10 5.92
C LEU A 35 8.15 -0.13 6.12
N GLY A 36 8.78 -1.25 5.78
CA GLY A 36 10.16 -1.54 6.11
C GLY A 36 10.30 -2.62 7.19
N SER A 37 11.46 -3.28 7.21
CA SER A 37 11.71 -4.38 8.15
C SER A 37 11.68 -3.93 9.63
N GLY A 38 11.08 -4.74 10.51
CA GLY A 38 11.03 -4.48 11.95
C GLY A 38 9.95 -3.48 12.41
N LEU A 39 9.05 -3.08 11.50
CA LEU A 39 7.90 -2.24 11.84
C LEU A 39 6.64 -3.08 12.03
N LYS A 40 5.81 -2.64 12.97
CA LYS A 40 4.51 -3.28 13.26
C LYS A 40 3.58 -3.14 12.06
N THR A 41 2.91 -4.22 11.72
CA THR A 41 1.89 -4.21 10.67
C THR A 41 0.71 -3.33 11.05
N MET A 42 0.07 -2.74 10.05
CA MET A 42 -1.09 -1.86 10.25
C MET A 42 -2.28 -2.41 9.47
N GLN A 43 -3.46 -2.40 10.09
CA GLN A 43 -4.70 -2.83 9.44
C GLN A 43 -5.71 -1.68 9.46
N PHE A 44 -6.36 -1.47 8.32
CA PHE A 44 -7.41 -0.48 8.14
C PHE A 44 -8.65 -1.19 7.61
N THR A 45 -9.72 -1.22 8.39
CA THR A 45 -10.98 -1.90 8.06
C THR A 45 -12.13 -0.93 7.78
N ASN A 46 -11.92 0.36 8.06
CA ASN A 46 -12.93 1.39 7.88
C ASN A 46 -12.38 2.58 7.10
N LYS A 47 -12.86 2.76 5.87
CA LYS A 47 -12.51 3.89 5.00
C LYS A 47 -13.01 5.26 5.49
N TYR A 48 -13.87 5.30 6.52
CA TYR A 48 -14.38 6.53 7.11
C TYR A 48 -13.65 6.93 8.41
N ASP A 49 -12.69 6.11 8.87
CA ASP A 49 -11.86 6.46 10.01
C ASP A 49 -10.77 7.44 9.57
N ALA A 50 -11.11 8.73 9.57
CA ALA A 50 -10.21 9.79 9.14
C ALA A 50 -8.93 9.86 9.99
N GLN A 51 -8.97 9.46 11.26
CA GLN A 51 -7.80 9.46 12.13
C GLN A 51 -6.83 8.35 11.72
N ALA A 52 -7.32 7.12 11.56
CA ALA A 52 -6.48 6.01 11.09
C ALA A 52 -5.93 6.27 9.67
N LEU A 53 -6.75 6.83 8.76
CA LEU A 53 -6.29 7.18 7.41
C LEU A 53 -5.32 8.36 7.38
N ALA A 54 -5.34 9.23 8.38
CA ALA A 54 -4.32 10.26 8.52
C ALA A 54 -2.95 9.67 8.83
N ASP A 55 -2.88 8.47 9.41
CA ASP A 55 -1.62 7.80 9.75
C ASP A 55 -0.95 7.15 8.54
N SER A 56 -1.74 6.68 7.56
CA SER A 56 -1.24 6.07 6.33
C SER A 56 -1.81 6.73 5.06
N PRO A 57 -1.02 7.61 4.40
CA PRO A 57 -1.39 8.15 3.09
C PRO A 57 -1.58 7.09 2.01
N LEU A 58 -0.86 5.97 2.09
CA LEU A 58 -1.01 4.85 1.16
C LEU A 58 -2.37 4.16 1.32
N ALA A 59 -2.76 3.83 2.55
CA ALA A 59 -4.08 3.25 2.81
C ALA A 59 -5.19 4.18 2.34
N ALA A 60 -5.07 5.48 2.65
CA ALA A 60 -6.01 6.50 2.18
C ALA A 60 -6.10 6.58 0.64
N ALA A 61 -4.99 6.39 -0.07
CA ALA A 61 -4.98 6.34 -1.53
C ALA A 61 -5.68 5.08 -2.08
N ILE A 62 -5.40 3.91 -1.50
CA ILE A 62 -5.99 2.63 -1.92
C ILE A 62 -7.51 2.62 -1.68
N PHE A 63 -7.99 3.18 -0.55
CA PHE A 63 -9.43 3.26 -0.27
C PHE A 63 -10.23 4.12 -1.26
N LYS A 64 -9.57 4.95 -2.07
CA LYS A 64 -10.25 5.67 -3.17
C LYS A 64 -10.66 4.73 -4.30
N VAL A 65 -10.06 3.54 -4.39
CA VAL A 65 -10.48 2.50 -5.34
C VAL A 65 -11.81 1.93 -4.88
N LYS A 66 -12.83 2.09 -5.73
CA LYS A 66 -14.18 1.62 -5.44
C LYS A 66 -14.20 0.09 -5.31
N GLY A 67 -14.77 -0.39 -4.21
CA GLY A 67 -14.88 -1.83 -3.94
C GLY A 67 -13.79 -2.37 -3.01
N VAL A 68 -12.85 -1.55 -2.55
CA VAL A 68 -11.96 -1.91 -1.43
C VAL A 68 -12.72 -1.79 -0.11
N SER A 69 -12.62 -2.83 0.72
CA SER A 69 -13.19 -2.90 2.07
C SER A 69 -12.12 -2.76 3.16
N GLU A 70 -10.95 -3.38 2.97
CA GLU A 70 -9.87 -3.36 3.95
C GLU A 70 -8.49 -3.26 3.28
N VAL A 71 -7.55 -2.68 4.00
CA VAL A 71 -6.14 -2.57 3.60
C VAL A 71 -5.27 -2.99 4.78
N PHE A 72 -4.35 -3.91 4.53
CA PHE A 72 -3.37 -4.38 5.50
C PHE A 72 -1.97 -4.09 4.98
N LEU A 73 -1.20 -3.33 5.75
CA LEU A 73 0.17 -2.96 5.43
C LEU A 73 1.13 -3.81 6.25
N ALA A 74 1.98 -4.55 5.54
CA ALA A 74 3.10 -5.28 6.11
C ALA A 74 4.43 -4.63 5.76
N ALA A 75 5.53 -5.23 6.21
CA ALA A 75 6.88 -4.73 5.94
C ALA A 75 7.15 -4.55 4.44
N ARG A 76 6.74 -5.53 3.61
CA ARG A 76 7.08 -5.60 2.18
C ARG A 76 5.88 -5.70 1.24
N HIS A 77 4.70 -5.99 1.75
CA HIS A 77 3.50 -6.18 0.93
C HIS A 77 2.32 -5.40 1.50
N VAL A 78 1.33 -5.19 0.65
CA VAL A 78 0.02 -4.62 0.97
C VAL A 78 -1.03 -5.65 0.62
N THR A 79 -1.80 -6.12 1.59
CA THR A 79 -2.95 -6.97 1.31
C THR A 79 -4.19 -6.11 1.22
N VAL A 80 -4.91 -6.20 0.12
CA VAL A 80 -6.17 -5.48 -0.08
C VAL A 80 -7.30 -6.48 -0.07
N THR A 81 -8.35 -6.17 0.68
CA THR A 81 -9.60 -6.94 0.70
C THR A 81 -10.65 -6.15 -0.06
N LYS A 82 -11.38 -6.83 -0.94
CA LYS A 82 -12.51 -6.24 -1.67
C LYS A 82 -13.84 -6.47 -0.96
N THR A 83 -14.86 -5.75 -1.38
CA THR A 83 -16.24 -6.07 -1.01
C THR A 83 -16.75 -7.27 -1.81
N PRO A 84 -17.68 -8.07 -1.27
CA PRO A 84 -18.24 -9.24 -1.98
C PRO A 84 -18.89 -8.90 -3.33
N ALA A 85 -19.40 -7.68 -3.48
CA ALA A 85 -20.06 -7.22 -4.70
C ALA A 85 -19.09 -6.79 -5.81
N ALA A 86 -17.79 -6.68 -5.51
CA ALA A 86 -16.79 -6.21 -6.47
C ALA A 86 -16.01 -7.36 -7.12
N ALA A 87 -15.49 -7.11 -8.31
CA ALA A 87 -14.72 -8.08 -9.10
C ALA A 87 -13.25 -7.66 -9.18
N TRP A 88 -12.33 -8.62 -8.97
CA TRP A 88 -10.89 -8.37 -9.00
C TRP A 88 -10.40 -7.86 -10.36
N SER A 89 -10.98 -8.32 -11.46
CA SER A 89 -10.67 -7.84 -12.82
C SER A 89 -10.84 -6.33 -13.01
N MET A 90 -11.61 -5.66 -12.15
CA MET A 90 -11.78 -4.21 -12.16
C MET A 90 -10.96 -3.52 -11.05
N ILE A 91 -10.73 -4.17 -9.91
CA ILE A 91 -10.04 -3.56 -8.76
C ILE A 91 -8.52 -3.68 -8.89
N GLU A 92 -8.02 -4.86 -9.21
CA GLU A 92 -6.60 -5.21 -9.24
C GLU A 92 -5.74 -4.21 -10.06
N PRO A 93 -6.05 -3.92 -11.35
CA PRO A 93 -5.25 -2.96 -12.12
C PRO A 93 -5.30 -1.53 -11.54
N ASN A 94 -6.39 -1.16 -10.87
CA ASN A 94 -6.50 0.15 -10.23
C ASN A 94 -5.65 0.22 -8.95
N VAL A 95 -5.61 -0.85 -8.16
CA VAL A 95 -4.78 -0.93 -6.94
C VAL A 95 -3.30 -0.91 -7.31
N GLU A 96 -2.87 -1.69 -8.30
CA GLU A 96 -1.50 -1.68 -8.80
C GLU A 96 -1.08 -0.29 -9.30
N LEU A 97 -1.96 0.38 -10.05
CA LEU A 97 -1.71 1.74 -10.54
C LEU A 97 -1.57 2.74 -9.39
N VAL A 98 -2.44 2.66 -8.37
CA VAL A 98 -2.38 3.55 -7.20
C VAL A 98 -1.07 3.34 -6.43
N ILE A 99 -0.68 2.09 -6.16
CA ILE A 99 0.54 1.77 -5.42
C ILE A 99 1.79 2.20 -6.20
N SER A 100 1.84 1.90 -7.50
CA SER A 100 2.97 2.28 -8.37
C SER A 100 3.12 3.80 -8.45
N GLN A 101 2.05 4.54 -8.70
CA GLN A 101 2.08 6.01 -8.75
C GLN A 101 2.46 6.64 -7.40
N PHE A 102 1.97 6.06 -6.31
CA PHE A 102 2.27 6.54 -4.96
C PHE A 102 3.78 6.51 -4.67
N TYR A 103 4.43 5.37 -4.95
CA TYR A 103 5.87 5.23 -4.73
C TYR A 103 6.71 5.92 -5.80
N ALA A 104 6.24 5.99 -7.05
CA ALA A 104 6.90 6.77 -8.10
C ALA A 104 6.93 8.28 -7.78
N ALA A 105 5.91 8.78 -7.05
CA ALA A 105 5.87 10.15 -6.53
C ALA A 105 6.78 10.37 -5.30
N GLY A 106 7.44 9.32 -4.78
CA GLY A 106 8.33 9.41 -3.62
C GLY A 106 7.58 9.64 -2.29
N LEU A 107 6.30 9.27 -2.22
CA LEU A 107 5.50 9.38 -1.00
C LEU A 107 5.83 8.24 -0.02
N THR A 108 5.66 8.51 1.28
CA THR A 108 5.87 7.54 2.35
C THR A 108 4.55 6.90 2.77
N ALA A 109 4.53 5.57 2.93
CA ALA A 109 3.31 4.83 3.19
C ALA A 109 2.64 5.17 4.52
N VAL A 110 3.43 5.56 5.53
CA VAL A 110 3.01 5.92 6.89
C VAL A 110 3.78 7.16 7.33
N LYS A 111 3.14 8.02 8.14
CA LYS A 111 3.80 9.22 8.70
C LYS A 111 4.89 8.83 9.70
N GLU A 112 5.99 9.58 9.70
CA GLU A 112 7.20 9.30 10.52
C GLU A 112 6.94 9.19 12.03
N GLY A 113 5.84 9.77 12.56
CA GLY A 113 5.46 9.70 13.97
C GLY A 113 4.58 8.52 14.38
N VAL A 114 4.07 7.73 13.42
CA VAL A 114 3.15 6.61 13.68
C VAL A 114 3.85 5.25 13.55
N ILE A 115 5.10 5.27 13.10
CA ILE A 115 5.90 4.06 12.88
C ILE A 115 6.29 3.43 14.22
N GLU A 116 5.55 2.41 14.65
CA GLU A 116 5.89 1.59 15.81
C GLU A 116 6.85 0.47 15.41
N ARG A 117 8.00 0.38 16.08
CA ARG A 117 8.89 -0.78 15.94
C ARG A 117 8.26 -2.00 16.60
N GLN A 118 8.26 -3.11 15.90
CA GLN A 118 7.83 -4.39 16.46
C GLN A 118 8.87 -4.79 17.53
N ARG A 119 8.46 -4.82 18.80
CA ARG A 119 9.34 -5.26 19.88
C ARG A 119 9.60 -6.75 19.69
N ALA A 120 10.86 -7.11 19.42
CA ALA A 120 11.29 -8.49 19.52
C ALA A 120 11.16 -8.92 20.99
N ALA A 121 10.43 -10.01 21.22
CA ALA A 121 10.29 -10.65 22.53
C ALA A 121 11.60 -11.34 22.94
#